data_AF-A0A9N9KI59-F1
#
_entry.id   AF-A0A9N9KI59-F1
#
_cell.length_a   1.000
_cell.length_b   1.000
_cell.length_c   1.000
_cell.angle_alpha   90.00
_cell.angle_beta   90.00
_cell.angle_gamma   90.00
#
_symmetry.space_group_name_H-M   'P 1'
#
loop_
_entity.id
_entity.type
_entity.pdbx_description
1 polymer ?
#
loop_
_entity_poly.entity_id
_entity_poly.type
_entity_poly.pdbx_seq_one_letter_code
_entity_poly.pdbx_strand_id
1 'polypeptide(L)'
;YGHQSLILVDGTFGISKHKLLLFIILILDENNRGIPVAFILFTPPKHNRLTSSGPLAVMTDADVKERKSLSKVWPEIILLLCFFHISQCCKNEINKQLGRGGESKVILLRQSLKTFLKSVLKEAQSMNGSEEMAGDLLYSWCLNGRMRAAEALGIPLEKLPTTNNHLEGMNEYLKNNQLNRFQRNNHLLRADILYIALVCEVIPNILTLRNLAMDLEREKAERRKEFNIINPSDRKILMQEFTQIAYLSPSIK
;
A
#
# COMPACT_ATOMS: atom_id res chain seq x y z
N TYR A 1 -4.20 18.35 -1.05
CA TYR A 1 -3.14 17.45 -1.55
C TYR A 1 -3.48 15.99 -1.38
N GLY A 2 -4.06 15.51 -0.25
CA GLY A 2 -4.77 14.22 -0.26
C GLY A 2 -6.10 14.37 -0.99
N HIS A 3 -6.30 13.70 -2.12
CA HIS A 3 -7.66 13.56 -2.67
C HIS A 3 -8.44 12.74 -1.63
N GLN A 4 -9.64 13.20 -1.25
CA GLN A 4 -10.58 12.42 -0.42
C GLN A 4 -10.19 12.11 1.03
N SER A 5 -9.23 12.84 1.62
CA SER A 5 -8.89 12.75 3.07
C SER A 5 -8.45 11.37 3.57
N LEU A 6 -8.15 10.42 2.66
CA LEU A 6 -7.64 9.10 3.01
C LEU A 6 -6.11 9.15 3.14
N ILE A 7 -5.63 8.71 4.30
CA ILE A 7 -4.21 8.55 4.58
C ILE A 7 -3.91 7.07 4.78
N LEU A 8 -3.00 6.57 3.95
CA LEU A 8 -2.42 5.24 4.09
C LEU A 8 -1.12 5.38 4.88
N VAL A 9 -0.99 4.63 5.97
CA VAL A 9 0.19 4.63 6.82
C VAL A 9 0.72 3.21 6.87
N ASP A 10 2.02 3.04 6.64
CA ASP A 10 2.68 1.76 6.87
C ASP A 10 4.00 1.96 7.61
N GLY A 11 4.15 1.20 8.70
CA GLY A 11 5.35 1.18 9.51
C GLY A 11 6.35 0.16 8.97
N THR A 12 7.51 0.62 8.53
CA THR A 12 8.55 -0.26 8.04
C THR A 12 9.76 -0.31 8.99
N PHE A 13 10.14 -1.53 9.36
CA PHE A 13 11.35 -1.83 10.14
C PHE A 13 12.52 -2.29 9.25
N GLY A 14 13.72 -2.32 9.83
CA GLY A 14 14.91 -2.89 9.17
C GLY A 14 15.60 -1.94 8.19
N ILE A 15 15.41 -0.63 8.35
CA ILE A 15 16.07 0.42 7.54
C ILE A 15 17.31 1.01 8.21
N SER A 16 17.47 0.78 9.53
CA SER A 16 18.60 1.25 10.31
C SER A 16 19.11 0.17 11.27
N LYS A 17 20.40 0.26 11.65
CA LYS A 17 21.05 -0.60 12.66
C LYS A 17 20.33 -0.52 14.00
N HIS A 18 19.90 0.67 14.38
CA HIS A 18 18.92 0.83 15.45
C HIS A 18 17.57 0.54 14.81
N LYS A 19 16.79 -0.42 15.33
CA LYS A 19 15.49 -0.84 14.76
C LYS A 19 14.44 0.29 14.79
N LEU A 20 14.72 1.37 14.07
CA LEU A 20 13.89 2.55 13.93
C LEU A 20 12.68 2.19 13.09
N LEU A 21 11.54 2.70 13.52
CA LEU A 21 10.29 2.57 12.80
C LEU A 21 10.14 3.79 11.91
N LEU A 22 9.97 3.57 10.61
CA LEU A 22 9.66 4.61 9.66
C LEU A 22 8.23 4.40 9.17
N PHE A 23 7.37 5.37 9.45
CA PHE A 23 6.07 5.43 8.81
C PHE A 23 6.17 6.18 7.49
N ILE A 24 5.66 5.55 6.43
CA ILE A 24 5.43 6.23 5.17
C ILE A 24 3.96 6.64 5.16
N ILE A 25 3.72 7.94 5.10
CA ILE A 25 2.39 8.51 4.88
C ILE A 25 2.20 8.63 3.38
N LEU A 26 1.39 7.74 2.82
CA LEU A 26 0.88 7.82 1.46
C LEU A 26 -0.52 8.44 1.47
N ILE A 27 -0.79 9.27 0.48
CA ILE A 27 -2.15 9.65 0.09
C ILE A 27 -2.47 9.00 -1.25
N LEU A 28 -3.74 8.80 -1.57
CA LEU A 28 -4.14 8.41 -2.91
C LEU A 28 -4.46 9.66 -3.74
N ASP A 29 -4.03 9.66 -4.99
CA ASP A 29 -4.48 10.65 -5.98
C ASP A 29 -5.80 10.25 -6.65
N GLU A 30 -6.27 11.09 -7.57
CA GLU A 30 -7.52 10.87 -8.30
C GLU A 30 -7.52 9.60 -9.18
N ASN A 31 -6.33 9.03 -9.44
CA ASN A 31 -6.11 7.82 -10.22
C ASN A 31 -5.78 6.60 -9.35
N ASN A 32 -6.06 6.64 -8.04
CA ASN A 32 -5.69 5.59 -7.08
C ASN A 32 -4.18 5.28 -7.02
N ARG A 33 -3.31 6.24 -7.36
CA ARG A 33 -1.86 6.10 -7.18
C ARG A 33 -1.46 6.59 -5.80
N GLY A 34 -0.67 5.80 -5.09
CA GLY A 34 -0.09 6.18 -3.80
C GLY A 34 1.00 7.24 -3.98
N ILE A 35 0.85 8.39 -3.32
CA ILE A 35 1.82 9.47 -3.29
C ILE A 35 2.37 9.60 -1.86
N PRO A 36 3.67 9.41 -1.64
CA PRO A 36 4.28 9.70 -0.35
C PRO A 36 4.28 11.20 -0.10
N VAL A 37 3.63 11.61 0.98
CA VAL A 37 3.56 13.02 1.40
C VAL A 37 4.41 13.30 2.62
N ALA A 38 4.64 12.30 3.47
CA ALA A 38 5.50 12.45 4.62
C ALA A 38 6.16 11.11 4.99
N PHE A 39 7.35 11.25 5.55
CA PHE A 39 8.10 10.18 6.19
C PHE A 39 8.21 10.56 7.67
N ILE A 40 7.65 9.75 8.56
CA ILE A 40 7.75 9.96 10.01
C ILE A 40 8.69 8.91 10.58
N LEU A 41 9.85 9.35 11.03
CA LEU A 41 10.81 8.50 11.71
C LEU A 41 10.53 8.52 13.22
N PHE A 42 10.11 7.38 13.77
CA PHE A 42 9.97 7.22 15.21
C PHE A 42 11.24 6.60 15.80
N THR A 43 11.80 7.31 16.77
CA THR A 43 12.58 6.69 17.85
C THR A 43 11.59 6.34 18.97
N PRO A 44 11.60 5.13 19.54
CA PRO A 44 10.66 4.78 20.60
C PRO A 44 10.83 5.72 21.81
N PRO A 45 9.81 6.55 22.18
CA PRO A 45 9.92 7.46 23.32
C PRO A 45 9.43 6.78 24.61
N LYS A 46 9.94 7.23 25.75
CA LYS A 46 9.50 6.75 27.07
C LYS A 46 8.16 7.35 27.52
N HIS A 47 7.70 8.50 27.01
CA HIS A 47 6.42 9.14 27.37
C HIS A 47 5.87 10.04 26.24
N ASN A 48 4.57 9.97 25.90
CA ASN A 48 3.91 10.76 24.84
C ASN A 48 2.81 11.69 25.38
N ARG A 49 2.66 12.88 24.76
CA ARG A 49 1.51 13.81 24.86
C ARG A 49 0.77 13.90 23.51
N LEU A 50 -0.55 14.14 23.58
CA LEU A 50 -1.54 14.17 22.49
C LEU A 50 -1.56 15.50 21.70
N THR A 51 -1.97 15.45 20.42
CA THR A 51 -2.34 16.60 19.57
C THR A 51 -3.75 16.40 18.98
N SER A 52 -4.46 17.50 18.73
CA SER A 52 -5.94 17.58 18.69
C SER A 52 -6.62 17.54 17.30
N SER A 53 -5.91 17.19 16.22
CA SER A 53 -6.54 17.00 14.89
C SER A 53 -6.03 15.70 14.26
N GLY A 54 -6.87 14.66 14.30
CA GLY A 54 -6.54 13.33 13.79
C GLY A 54 -7.25 12.97 12.50
N PRO A 55 -6.74 11.97 11.75
CA PRO A 55 -7.45 11.41 10.60
C PRO A 55 -8.75 10.73 11.04
N LEU A 56 -9.77 10.80 10.17
CA LEU A 56 -11.09 10.18 10.43
C LEU A 56 -11.04 8.64 10.30
N ALA A 57 -10.22 8.14 9.37
CA ALA A 57 -9.98 6.73 9.17
C ALA A 57 -8.51 6.46 8.85
N VAL A 58 -7.98 5.32 9.31
CA VAL A 58 -6.63 4.84 8.99
C VAL A 58 -6.69 3.36 8.63
N MET A 59 -5.96 2.98 7.58
CA MET A 59 -5.67 1.57 7.26
C MET A 59 -4.27 1.20 7.72
N THR A 60 -4.16 0.12 8.49
CA THR A 60 -2.90 -0.40 9.06
C THR A 60 -2.79 -1.91 8.88
N ASP A 61 -1.65 -2.49 9.23
CA ASP A 61 -1.47 -3.94 9.31
C ASP A 61 -2.18 -4.54 10.55
N ALA A 62 -2.09 -5.84 10.75
CA ALA A 62 -2.76 -6.52 11.87
C ALA A 62 -2.02 -6.38 13.22
N ASP A 63 -0.98 -5.55 13.34
CA ASP A 63 -0.15 -5.46 14.54
C ASP A 63 -0.90 -4.85 15.73
N VAL A 64 -0.93 -5.58 16.84
CA VAL A 64 -1.68 -5.18 18.04
C VAL A 64 -1.14 -3.89 18.66
N LYS A 65 0.18 -3.63 18.58
CA LYS A 65 0.79 -2.43 19.17
C LYS A 65 0.50 -1.22 18.32
N GLU A 66 0.53 -1.33 16.99
CA GLU A 66 0.17 -0.26 16.09
C GLU A 66 -1.29 0.15 16.28
N ARG A 67 -2.22 -0.82 16.24
CA ARG A 67 -3.65 -0.59 16.50
C ARG A 67 -3.91 0.10 17.84
N LYS A 68 -3.32 -0.42 18.92
CA LYS A 68 -3.45 0.19 20.26
C LYS A 68 -2.88 1.60 20.33
N SER A 69 -1.79 1.86 19.61
CA SER A 69 -1.18 3.19 19.57
C SER A 69 -2.08 4.19 18.84
N LEU A 70 -2.64 3.78 17.68
CA LEU A 70 -3.57 4.60 16.89
C LEU A 70 -4.83 4.93 17.69
N SER A 71 -5.50 3.94 18.28
CA SER A 71 -6.71 4.17 19.10
C SER A 71 -6.43 4.98 20.37
N LYS A 72 -5.20 4.93 20.91
CA LYS A 72 -4.82 5.76 22.07
C LYS A 72 -4.62 7.22 21.68
N VAL A 73 -4.06 7.48 20.51
CA VAL A 73 -3.81 8.85 20.01
C VAL A 73 -5.08 9.47 19.45
N TRP A 74 -5.92 8.68 18.77
CA TRP A 74 -7.18 9.09 18.17
C TRP A 74 -8.29 8.11 18.58
N PRO A 75 -9.00 8.38 19.70
CA PRO A 75 -10.03 7.48 20.22
C PRO A 75 -11.20 7.24 19.25
N GLU A 76 -11.53 8.26 18.46
CA GLU A 76 -12.66 8.23 17.50
C GLU A 76 -12.26 7.75 16.09
N ILE A 77 -11.05 7.21 15.93
CA ILE A 77 -10.55 6.82 14.61
C ILE A 77 -11.25 5.56 14.09
N ILE A 78 -11.67 5.58 12.83
CA ILE A 78 -12.11 4.38 12.13
C ILE A 78 -10.88 3.59 11.72
N LEU A 79 -10.63 2.49 12.44
CA LEU A 79 -9.47 1.63 12.23
C LEU A 79 -9.80 0.52 11.23
N LEU A 80 -9.17 0.58 10.06
CA LEU A 80 -9.23 -0.47 9.05
C LEU A 80 -7.95 -1.31 9.07
N LEU A 81 -8.09 -2.63 8.91
CA LEU A 81 -6.99 -3.55 8.73
C LEU A 81 -6.86 -3.95 7.27
N CYS A 82 -5.62 -4.01 6.81
CA CYS A 82 -5.30 -4.51 5.50
C CYS A 82 -5.69 -5.98 5.37
N PHE A 83 -6.62 -6.30 4.47
CA PHE A 83 -7.06 -7.68 4.25
C PHE A 83 -5.94 -8.59 3.74
N PHE A 84 -4.94 -8.06 3.03
CA PHE A 84 -3.78 -8.85 2.61
C PHE A 84 -3.03 -9.42 3.82
N HIS A 85 -2.74 -8.59 4.83
CA HIS A 85 -2.07 -9.02 6.05
C HIS A 85 -2.93 -9.98 6.89
N ILE A 86 -4.25 -9.75 6.95
CA ILE A 86 -5.20 -10.68 7.59
C ILE A 86 -5.18 -12.03 6.88
N SER A 87 -5.28 -12.04 5.55
CA SER A 87 -5.27 -13.25 4.72
C SER A 87 -3.94 -14.00 4.84
N GLN A 88 -2.82 -13.28 4.87
CA GLN A 88 -1.50 -13.88 5.05
C GLN A 88 -1.32 -14.45 6.47
N CYS A 89 -1.82 -13.77 7.50
CA CYS A 89 -1.83 -14.27 8.87
C CYS A 89 -2.65 -15.55 8.99
N CYS A 90 -3.89 -15.55 8.48
CA CYS A 90 -4.76 -16.73 8.42
C CYS A 90 -4.09 -17.88 7.67
N LYS A 91 -3.51 -17.61 6.50
CA LYS A 91 -2.78 -18.62 5.70
C LYS A 91 -1.61 -19.23 6.48
N ASN A 92 -0.86 -18.41 7.21
CA ASN A 92 0.27 -18.87 8.01
C ASN A 92 -0.20 -19.77 9.16
N GLU A 93 -1.24 -19.35 9.89
CA GLU A 93 -1.78 -20.14 11.00
C GLU A 93 -2.40 -21.46 10.51
N ILE A 94 -3.17 -21.42 9.42
CA ILE A 94 -3.71 -22.64 8.77
C ILE A 94 -2.57 -23.61 8.40
N ASN A 95 -1.47 -23.10 7.83
CA ASN A 95 -0.34 -23.95 7.47
C ASN A 95 0.40 -24.50 8.68
N LYS A 96 0.50 -23.73 9.76
CA LYS A 96 1.11 -24.14 11.03
C LYS A 96 0.30 -25.26 11.68
N GLN A 97 -1.03 -25.10 11.76
CA GLN A 97 -1.93 -26.07 12.41
C GLN A 97 -2.08 -27.35 11.58
N LEU A 98 -2.23 -27.24 10.26
CA LEU A 98 -2.46 -28.41 9.40
C LEU A 98 -1.16 -29.10 8.96
N GLY A 99 -0.01 -28.43 9.01
CA GLY A 99 1.27 -28.98 8.55
C GLY A 99 1.33 -29.28 7.05
N ARG A 100 2.36 -30.05 6.66
CA ARG A 100 2.67 -30.38 5.24
C ARG A 100 2.95 -31.87 4.95
N GLY A 101 3.22 -32.70 5.96
CA GLY A 101 3.61 -34.11 5.78
C GLY A 101 2.44 -35.11 5.85
N GLY A 102 2.74 -36.38 6.05
CA GLY A 102 1.76 -37.46 6.22
C GLY A 102 1.49 -38.27 4.96
N GLU A 103 0.68 -39.33 5.10
CA GLU A 103 0.27 -40.19 3.99
C GLU A 103 -0.62 -39.45 2.98
N SER A 104 -0.72 -39.98 1.75
CA SER A 104 -1.46 -39.35 0.64
C SER A 104 -2.91 -38.98 1.00
N LYS A 105 -3.62 -39.82 1.76
CA LYS A 105 -5.00 -39.52 2.22
C LYS A 105 -5.05 -38.32 3.18
N VAL A 106 -4.07 -38.23 4.09
CA VAL A 106 -3.95 -37.12 5.05
C VAL A 106 -3.61 -35.81 4.32
N ILE A 107 -2.76 -35.87 3.30
CA ILE A 107 -2.43 -34.71 2.47
C ILE A 107 -3.67 -34.19 1.74
N LEU A 108 -4.48 -35.07 1.12
CA LEU A 108 -5.71 -34.69 0.42
C LEU A 108 -6.74 -34.07 1.36
N LEU A 109 -6.92 -34.63 2.56
CA LEU A 109 -7.81 -34.07 3.57
C LEU A 109 -7.34 -32.68 4.02
N ARG A 110 -6.03 -32.50 4.25
CA ARG A 110 -5.44 -31.20 4.60
C ARG A 110 -5.64 -30.17 3.50
N GLN A 111 -5.47 -30.55 2.23
CA GLN A 111 -5.73 -29.65 1.11
C GLN A 111 -7.21 -29.22 1.06
N SER A 112 -8.13 -30.17 1.26
CA SER A 112 -9.57 -29.88 1.30
C SER A 112 -9.93 -28.92 2.44
N LEU A 113 -9.42 -29.17 3.65
CA LEU A 113 -9.59 -28.27 4.80
C LEU A 113 -8.98 -26.87 4.55
N LYS A 114 -7.80 -26.79 3.94
CA LYS A 114 -7.18 -25.50 3.56
C LYS A 114 -8.08 -24.71 2.61
N THR A 115 -8.68 -25.38 1.62
CA THR A 115 -9.57 -24.76 0.66
C THR A 115 -10.84 -24.25 1.32
N PHE A 116 -11.45 -25.07 2.18
CA PHE A 116 -12.63 -24.70 2.95
C PHE A 116 -12.37 -23.50 3.88
N LEU A 117 -11.30 -23.53 4.67
CA LEU A 117 -10.98 -22.41 5.58
C LEU A 117 -10.71 -21.10 4.83
N LYS A 118 -10.13 -21.18 3.62
CA LYS A 118 -9.96 -20.01 2.75
C LYS A 118 -11.28 -19.50 2.17
N SER A 119 -12.26 -20.37 1.88
CA SER A 119 -13.58 -19.93 1.40
C SER A 119 -14.33 -19.20 2.50
N VAL A 120 -14.32 -19.74 3.73
CA VAL A 120 -14.91 -19.10 4.91
C VAL A 120 -14.31 -17.71 5.14
N LEU A 121 -12.99 -17.55 5.00
CA LEU A 121 -12.35 -16.23 5.12
C LEU A 121 -12.85 -15.22 4.06
N LYS A 122 -13.08 -15.68 2.81
CA LYS A 122 -13.62 -14.83 1.73
C LYS A 122 -15.09 -14.47 1.94
N GLU A 123 -15.87 -15.40 2.49
CA GLU A 123 -17.26 -15.15 2.87
C GLU A 123 -17.33 -14.11 3.98
N ALA A 124 -16.50 -14.27 5.03
CA ALA A 124 -16.37 -13.29 6.10
C ALA A 124 -15.95 -11.90 5.59
N GLN A 125 -15.08 -11.84 4.57
CA GLN A 125 -14.70 -10.58 3.93
C GLN A 125 -15.90 -9.90 3.24
N SER A 126 -16.78 -10.69 2.63
CA SER A 126 -17.93 -10.20 1.86
C SER A 126 -19.20 -9.99 2.71
N MET A 127 -19.10 -10.15 4.03
CA MET A 127 -20.24 -10.12 4.94
C MET A 127 -20.85 -8.70 5.05
N ASN A 128 -22.18 -8.60 4.91
CA ASN A 128 -22.93 -7.33 5.05
C ASN A 128 -23.77 -7.24 6.36
N GLY A 129 -23.63 -8.20 7.27
CA GLY A 129 -24.44 -8.27 8.49
C GLY A 129 -24.16 -7.13 9.48
N SER A 130 -25.15 -6.75 10.30
CA SER A 130 -25.14 -5.62 11.25
C SER A 130 -24.07 -5.71 12.35
N GLU A 131 -23.82 -4.58 13.06
CA GLU A 131 -22.72 -4.39 14.03
C GLU A 131 -22.66 -5.45 15.15
N GLU A 132 -23.79 -6.06 15.50
CA GLU A 132 -23.89 -6.95 16.66
C GLU A 132 -23.27 -8.34 16.46
N MET A 133 -23.15 -8.84 15.23
CA MET A 133 -22.80 -10.26 15.01
C MET A 133 -21.32 -10.51 14.72
N ALA A 134 -20.58 -9.45 14.36
CA ALA A 134 -19.19 -9.51 13.98
C ALA A 134 -18.40 -8.61 14.93
N GLY A 135 -17.56 -9.15 15.81
CA GLY A 135 -16.78 -8.31 16.74
C GLY A 135 -15.90 -7.28 16.03
N ASP A 136 -15.45 -6.24 16.75
CA ASP A 136 -14.68 -5.08 16.24
C ASP A 136 -13.55 -5.44 15.24
N LEU A 137 -12.89 -6.58 15.46
CA LEU A 137 -11.82 -7.04 14.60
C LEU A 137 -12.32 -7.47 13.21
N LEU A 138 -13.47 -8.10 13.09
CA LEU A 138 -14.03 -8.50 11.79
C LEU A 138 -14.49 -7.26 11.00
N TYR A 139 -15.10 -6.28 11.68
CA TYR A 139 -15.46 -4.98 11.09
C TYR A 139 -14.27 -4.24 10.49
N SER A 140 -13.10 -4.34 11.11
CA SER A 140 -11.94 -3.60 10.63
C SER A 140 -11.47 -4.00 9.21
N TRP A 141 -11.91 -5.13 8.63
CA TRP A 141 -11.49 -5.54 7.27
C TRP A 141 -12.59 -6.10 6.37
N CYS A 142 -13.80 -6.32 6.90
CA CYS A 142 -14.93 -6.80 6.11
C CYS A 142 -15.56 -5.69 5.25
N LEU A 143 -16.42 -6.08 4.31
CA LEU A 143 -17.15 -5.17 3.43
C LEU A 143 -17.95 -4.13 4.22
N ASN A 144 -18.66 -4.54 5.26
CA ASN A 144 -19.53 -3.64 6.02
C ASN A 144 -18.76 -2.55 6.76
N GLY A 145 -17.64 -2.88 7.41
CA GLY A 145 -16.82 -1.87 8.05
C GLY A 145 -16.12 -0.94 7.06
N ARG A 146 -15.79 -1.44 5.86
CA ARG A 146 -15.33 -0.59 4.75
C ARG A 146 -16.44 0.35 4.24
N MET A 147 -17.68 -0.11 4.13
CA MET A 147 -18.82 0.74 3.77
C MET A 147 -19.01 1.87 4.78
N ARG A 148 -18.98 1.55 6.08
CA ARG A 148 -19.06 2.55 7.16
C ARG A 148 -17.91 3.57 7.09
N ALA A 149 -16.69 3.10 6.83
CA ALA A 149 -15.54 3.99 6.67
C ALA A 149 -15.68 4.90 5.43
N ALA A 150 -16.16 4.36 4.32
CA ALA A 150 -16.39 5.11 3.09
C ALA A 150 -17.48 6.18 3.27
N GLU A 151 -18.57 5.83 3.95
CA GLU A 151 -19.65 6.76 4.33
C GLU A 151 -19.13 7.89 5.23
N ALA A 152 -18.38 7.56 6.29
CA ALA A 152 -17.81 8.55 7.18
C ALA A 152 -16.84 9.50 6.46
N LEU A 153 -16.06 8.98 5.51
CA LEU A 153 -15.14 9.77 4.69
C LEU A 153 -15.84 10.57 3.58
N GLY A 154 -17.10 10.26 3.25
CA GLY A 154 -17.84 10.86 2.13
C GLY A 154 -17.30 10.45 0.76
N ILE A 155 -16.81 9.21 0.61
CA ILE A 155 -16.16 8.71 -0.61
C ILE A 155 -16.87 7.47 -1.15
N PRO A 156 -16.84 7.22 -2.47
CA PRO A 156 -17.29 5.94 -3.03
C PRO A 156 -16.45 4.77 -2.48
N LEU A 157 -17.09 3.62 -2.21
CA LEU A 157 -16.45 2.43 -1.66
C LEU A 157 -15.29 1.93 -2.53
N GLU A 158 -15.38 2.13 -3.84
CA GLU A 158 -14.38 1.73 -4.84
C GLU A 158 -13.05 2.47 -4.67
N LYS A 159 -13.09 3.66 -4.05
CA LYS A 159 -11.91 4.49 -3.77
C LYS A 159 -11.28 4.17 -2.43
N LEU A 160 -12.01 3.52 -1.52
CA LEU A 160 -11.43 2.99 -0.30
C LEU A 160 -10.71 1.68 -0.64
N PRO A 161 -9.39 1.56 -0.48
CA PRO A 161 -8.69 0.33 -0.80
C PRO A 161 -9.17 -0.84 0.11
N THR A 162 -8.88 -2.06 -0.32
CA THR A 162 -9.10 -3.28 0.50
C THR A 162 -7.79 -3.82 1.08
N THR A 163 -6.69 -3.42 0.47
CA THR A 163 -5.33 -3.83 0.83
C THR A 163 -4.43 -2.61 0.80
N ASN A 164 -3.34 -2.67 1.57
CA ASN A 164 -2.29 -1.66 1.54
C ASN A 164 -1.19 -1.98 0.52
N ASN A 165 -1.48 -2.72 -0.57
CA ASN A 165 -0.47 -3.16 -1.54
C ASN A 165 0.35 -1.99 -2.14
N HIS A 166 -0.24 -0.80 -2.23
CA HIS A 166 0.49 0.41 -2.65
C HIS A 166 1.64 0.77 -1.68
N LEU A 167 1.48 0.50 -0.38
CA LEU A 167 2.50 0.69 0.65
C LEU A 167 3.59 -0.39 0.58
N GLU A 168 3.23 -1.65 0.26
CA GLU A 168 4.21 -2.73 0.12
C GLU A 168 5.19 -2.46 -1.05
N GLY A 169 4.65 -2.09 -2.22
CA GLY A 169 5.48 -1.70 -3.36
C GLY A 169 6.34 -0.47 -3.08
N MET A 170 5.82 0.51 -2.35
CA MET A 170 6.60 1.69 -1.95
C MET A 170 7.70 1.34 -0.93
N ASN A 171 7.42 0.45 0.02
CA ASN A 171 8.40 -0.04 0.98
C ASN A 171 9.51 -0.83 0.29
N GLU A 172 9.15 -1.69 -0.65
CA GLU A 172 10.11 -2.46 -1.43
C GLU A 172 10.99 -1.51 -2.25
N TYR A 173 10.38 -0.55 -2.95
CA TYR A 173 11.10 0.48 -3.70
C TYR A 173 12.03 1.31 -2.80
N LEU A 174 11.55 1.74 -1.63
CA LEU A 174 12.34 2.47 -0.66
C LEU A 174 13.54 1.63 -0.19
N LYS A 175 13.33 0.38 0.21
CA LYS A 175 14.39 -0.49 0.74
C LYS A 175 15.40 -0.86 -0.34
N ASN A 176 14.92 -1.35 -1.48
CA ASN A 176 15.73 -2.01 -2.49
C ASN A 176 16.31 -1.03 -3.52
N ASN A 177 15.58 0.01 -3.91
CA ASN A 177 16.00 0.92 -4.96
C ASN A 177 16.59 2.23 -4.41
N GLN A 178 16.08 2.71 -3.28
CA GLN A 178 16.50 3.97 -2.69
C GLN A 178 17.57 3.80 -1.60
N LEU A 179 17.34 2.95 -0.60
CA LEU A 179 18.23 2.82 0.55
C LEU A 179 19.40 1.86 0.31
N ASN A 180 19.22 0.80 -0.49
CA ASN A 180 20.24 -0.23 -0.70
C ASN A 180 21.56 0.34 -1.28
N ARG A 181 21.49 1.40 -2.09
CA ARG A 181 22.68 2.08 -2.64
C ARG A 181 23.59 2.69 -1.57
N PHE A 182 23.06 2.96 -0.38
CA PHE A 182 23.81 3.50 0.76
C PHE A 182 24.28 2.38 1.71
N GLN A 183 23.79 1.16 1.54
CA GLN A 183 24.18 0.00 2.34
C GLN A 183 25.46 -0.63 1.77
N ARG A 184 26.33 -1.13 2.66
CA ARG A 184 27.52 -1.90 2.27
C ARG A 184 27.40 -3.30 2.84
N ASN A 185 27.56 -4.33 2.02
CA ASN A 185 27.46 -5.75 2.42
C ASN A 185 26.17 -6.07 3.20
N ASN A 186 25.02 -5.54 2.75
CA ASN A 186 23.72 -5.66 3.43
C ASN A 186 23.70 -5.14 4.88
N HIS A 187 24.69 -4.34 5.30
CA HIS A 187 24.64 -3.69 6.60
C HIS A 187 23.68 -2.49 6.54
N LEU A 188 22.75 -2.49 7.50
CA LEU A 188 21.80 -1.39 7.69
C LEU A 188 22.50 -0.06 7.97
N LEU A 189 21.82 1.03 7.67
CA LEU A 189 22.36 2.38 7.82
C LEU A 189 22.39 2.80 9.30
N ARG A 190 23.40 3.59 9.66
CA ARG A 190 23.38 4.33 10.94
C ARG A 190 22.29 5.41 10.86
N ALA A 191 21.66 5.74 11.99
CA ALA A 191 20.46 6.58 12.02
C ALA A 191 20.67 7.99 11.42
N ASP A 192 21.83 8.60 11.69
CA ASP A 192 22.26 9.88 11.14
C ASP A 192 22.44 9.83 9.61
N ILE A 193 23.08 8.79 9.10
CA ILE A 193 23.26 8.57 7.66
C ILE A 193 21.92 8.30 6.98
N LEU A 194 21.04 7.53 7.62
CA LEU A 194 19.67 7.31 7.14
C LEU A 194 18.91 8.64 7.03
N TYR A 195 19.00 9.52 8.02
CA TYR A 195 18.34 10.82 7.99
C TYR A 195 18.82 11.69 6.82
N ILE A 196 20.14 11.79 6.65
CA ILE A 196 20.75 12.55 5.54
C ILE A 196 20.32 11.95 4.20
N ALA A 197 20.38 10.63 4.04
CA ALA A 197 19.95 9.95 2.82
C ALA A 197 18.47 10.19 2.53
N LEU A 198 17.59 10.12 3.54
CA LEU A 198 16.16 10.35 3.36
C LEU A 198 15.88 11.78 2.86
N VAL A 199 16.44 12.78 3.54
CA VAL A 199 16.16 14.20 3.27
C VAL A 199 16.84 14.68 1.99
N CYS A 200 18.12 14.38 1.80
CA CYS A 200 18.91 14.95 0.72
C CYS A 200 18.78 14.19 -0.59
N GLU A 201 18.47 12.89 -0.56
CA GLU A 201 18.55 12.03 -1.74
C GLU A 201 17.21 11.35 -2.04
N VAL A 202 16.67 10.60 -1.08
CA VAL A 202 15.53 9.71 -1.34
C VAL A 202 14.25 10.50 -1.61
N ILE A 203 13.90 11.46 -0.75
CA ILE A 203 12.70 12.28 -0.94
C ILE A 203 12.78 13.08 -2.27
N PRO A 204 13.88 13.81 -2.56
CA PRO A 204 14.02 14.52 -3.83
C PRO A 204 13.95 13.59 -5.04
N ASN A 205 14.59 12.41 -5.00
CA ASN A 205 14.55 11.45 -6.10
C ASN A 205 13.13 10.92 -6.35
N ILE A 206 12.39 10.58 -5.30
CA ILE A 206 11.00 10.14 -5.41
C ILE A 206 10.13 11.23 -6.05
N LEU A 207 10.27 12.48 -5.60
CA LEU A 207 9.51 13.61 -6.14
C LEU A 207 9.88 13.88 -7.61
N THR A 208 11.16 13.82 -7.94
CA THR A 208 11.67 14.05 -9.31
C THR A 208 11.15 12.97 -10.27
N LEU A 209 11.27 11.70 -9.90
CA LEU A 209 10.76 10.59 -10.71
C LEU A 209 9.25 10.66 -10.92
N ARG A 210 8.51 11.13 -9.91
CA ARG A 210 7.08 11.37 -10.05
C ARG A 210 6.78 12.48 -11.05
N ASN A 211 7.45 13.62 -10.94
CA ASN A 211 7.25 14.73 -11.88
C ASN A 211 7.56 14.29 -13.31
N LEU A 212 8.65 13.55 -13.50
CA LEU A 212 9.01 12.99 -14.80
C LEU A 212 7.95 12.03 -15.33
N ALA A 213 7.40 11.16 -14.48
CA ALA A 213 6.32 10.25 -14.87
C ALA A 213 5.03 11.00 -15.25
N MET A 214 4.69 12.08 -14.55
CA MET A 214 3.54 12.93 -14.87
C MET A 214 3.74 13.65 -16.21
N ASP A 215 4.93 14.21 -16.44
CA ASP A 215 5.28 14.88 -17.69
C ASP A 215 5.23 13.90 -18.87
N LEU A 216 5.77 12.69 -18.69
CA LEU A 216 5.74 11.63 -19.70
C LEU A 216 4.30 11.22 -20.04
N GLU A 217 3.42 11.06 -19.05
CA GLU A 217 2.02 10.70 -19.32
C GLU A 217 1.25 11.84 -20.00
N ARG A 218 1.52 13.10 -19.65
CA ARG A 218 0.97 14.27 -20.35
C ARG A 218 1.39 14.29 -21.82
N GLU A 219 2.69 14.13 -22.06
CA GLU A 219 3.27 14.11 -23.41
C GLU A 219 2.71 12.95 -24.25
N LYS A 220 2.57 11.75 -23.65
CA LYS A 220 1.90 10.61 -24.30
C LYS A 220 0.43 10.87 -24.61
N ALA A 221 -0.28 11.62 -23.78
CA ALA A 221 -1.68 11.96 -24.02
C ALA A 221 -1.83 12.97 -25.17
N GLU A 222 -0.95 13.98 -25.23
CA GLU A 222 -0.90 14.97 -26.32
C GLU A 222 -0.61 14.30 -27.66
N ARG A 223 0.44 13.47 -27.74
CA ARG A 223 0.77 12.73 -28.96
C ARG A 223 -0.33 11.80 -29.43
N ARG A 224 -1.07 11.17 -28.50
CA ARG A 224 -2.23 10.33 -28.84
C ARG A 224 -3.37 11.14 -29.46
N LYS A 225 -3.58 12.39 -29.03
CA LYS A 225 -4.57 13.29 -29.65
C LYS A 225 -4.14 13.65 -31.06
N GLU A 226 -2.89 14.06 -31.25
CA GLU A 226 -2.34 14.40 -32.58
C GLU A 226 -2.45 13.22 -33.54
N PHE A 227 -2.06 12.02 -33.10
CA PHE A 227 -2.12 10.81 -33.92
C PHE A 227 -3.54 10.43 -34.35
N ASN A 228 -4.56 10.72 -33.54
CA ASN A 228 -5.96 10.46 -33.88
C ASN A 228 -6.55 11.48 -34.87
N ILE A 229 -5.87 12.61 -35.10
CA ILE A 229 -6.28 13.65 -36.07
C ILE A 229 -5.67 13.38 -37.46
N ILE A 230 -4.61 12.57 -37.55
CA ILE A 230 -3.94 12.20 -38.81
C ILE A 230 -4.86 11.35 -39.69
N ASN A 231 -4.81 11.58 -41.01
CA ASN A 231 -5.55 10.82 -42.00
C ASN A 231 -5.23 9.31 -41.89
N PRO A 232 -6.24 8.41 -41.91
CA PRO A 232 -6.04 6.95 -41.80
C PRO A 232 -4.98 6.35 -42.73
N SER A 233 -4.81 6.89 -43.94
CA SER A 233 -3.78 6.42 -44.89
C SER A 233 -2.36 6.73 -44.41
N ASP A 234 -2.13 7.96 -43.94
CA ASP A 234 -0.84 8.41 -43.42
C ASP A 234 -0.50 7.70 -42.11
N ARG A 235 -1.52 7.45 -41.27
CA ARG A 235 -1.39 6.64 -40.05
C ARG A 235 -0.89 5.23 -40.36
N LYS A 236 -1.39 4.61 -41.43
CA LYS A 236 -0.98 3.26 -41.84
C LYS A 236 0.50 3.22 -42.28
N ILE A 237 0.93 4.23 -43.04
CA ILE A 237 2.34 4.38 -43.47
C ILE A 237 3.25 4.59 -42.26
N LEU A 238 2.89 5.50 -41.34
CA LEU A 238 3.64 5.73 -40.11
C LEU A 238 3.76 4.47 -39.24
N MET A 239 2.69 3.67 -39.13
CA MET A 239 2.72 2.42 -38.37
C MET A 239 3.58 1.32 -39.01
N GLN A 240 3.72 1.33 -40.34
CA GLN A 240 4.50 0.35 -41.09
C GLN A 240 5.99 0.71 -41.15
N GLU A 241 6.30 1.98 -41.39
CA GLU A 241 7.68 2.44 -41.63
C GLU A 241 8.39 2.90 -40.36
N PHE A 242 7.62 3.44 -39.40
CA PHE A 242 8.15 4.03 -38.17
C PHE A 242 7.40 3.50 -36.96
N THR A 243 7.57 2.21 -36.67
CA THR A 243 6.95 1.53 -35.51
C THR A 243 7.24 2.24 -34.17
N GLN A 244 8.36 2.95 -34.07
CA GLN A 244 8.74 3.80 -32.93
C GLN A 244 7.90 5.09 -32.81
N ILE A 245 7.37 5.60 -33.92
CA ILE A 245 6.47 6.77 -33.96
C ILE A 245 5.03 6.32 -33.66
N ALA A 246 4.69 5.06 -33.96
CA ALA A 246 3.36 4.53 -33.81
C ALA A 246 2.88 4.46 -32.35
N TYR A 247 3.70 4.08 -31.36
CA TYR A 247 3.26 4.04 -29.95
C TYR A 247 4.43 4.08 -28.92
N LEU A 248 4.45 5.13 -28.08
CA LEU A 248 4.66 5.07 -26.62
C LEU A 248 5.98 4.52 -25.98
N SER A 249 7.15 4.62 -26.60
CA SER A 249 8.43 4.38 -25.88
C SER A 249 9.11 5.70 -25.48
N PRO A 250 9.67 5.82 -24.25
CA PRO A 250 10.40 7.03 -23.86
C PRO A 250 11.61 7.23 -24.78
N SER A 251 11.87 8.49 -25.13
CA SER A 251 13.10 8.92 -25.80
C SER A 251 14.31 8.35 -25.06
N ILE A 252 15.11 7.52 -25.72
CA ILE A 252 16.43 7.13 -25.23
C ILE A 252 17.32 8.37 -25.36
N LYS A 253 17.44 9.13 -24.27
CA LYS A 253 18.53 10.09 -24.09
C LYS A 253 19.46 9.57 -23.00
#